data_AF-A0A920HLX3-F1
#
_entry.id   AF-A0A920HLX3-F1
#
_cell.length_a   1.000
_cell.length_b   1.000
_cell.length_c   1.000
_cell.angle_alpha   90.00
_cell.angle_beta   90.00
_cell.angle_gamma   90.00
#
_symmetry.space_group_name_H-M   'P 1'
#
loop_
_entity.id
_entity.type
_entity.pdbx_description
1 polymer ?
#
loop_
_entity_poly.entity_id
_entity_poly.type
_entity_poly.pdbx_seq_one_letter_code
_entity_poly.pdbx_strand_id
1 'polypeptide(L)' 'MAHTLNGSALALPRIVAALIENNQTDKGITIPKALHSYTGFKIID' A
#
# COMPACT_ATOMS: atom_id res chain seq x y z
N MET A 1 6.28 -18.73 29.06
CA MET A 1 5.28 -19.10 28.02
C MET A 1 5.31 -17.99 26.98
N ALA A 2 5.84 -18.29 25.78
CA ALA A 2 5.91 -17.30 24.72
C ALA A 2 4.49 -17.00 24.25
N HIS A 3 3.96 -15.82 24.56
CA HIS A 3 2.73 -15.33 23.97
C HIS A 3 3.07 -14.85 22.56
N THR A 4 2.77 -15.66 21.56
CA THR A 4 2.81 -15.22 20.16
C THR A 4 1.76 -14.15 19.97
N LEU A 5 2.16 -12.87 20.01
CA LEU A 5 1.37 -11.80 19.42
C LEU A 5 1.38 -12.02 17.90
N ASN A 6 0.35 -12.72 17.39
CA ASN A 6 -0.04 -12.60 15.99
C ASN A 6 -0.67 -11.21 15.81
N GLY A 7 0.16 -10.17 15.91
CA GLY A 7 -0.19 -8.88 15.33
C GLY A 7 -0.12 -9.10 13.83
N SER A 8 -1.24 -8.99 13.13
CA SER A 8 -1.26 -9.02 11.67
C SER A 8 -0.28 -7.96 11.18
N ALA A 9 0.95 -8.37 10.84
CA ALA A 9 2.05 -7.45 10.54
C ALA A 9 1.76 -6.59 9.32
N LEU A 10 0.75 -6.99 8.53
CA LEU A 10 0.43 -6.37 7.26
C LEU A 10 -0.99 -6.82 6.90
N ALA A 11 -2.00 -6.05 7.28
CA ALA A 11 -3.31 -6.08 6.61
C ALA A 11 -3.13 -5.46 5.21
N LEU A 12 -2.29 -6.12 4.40
CA LEU A 12 -1.73 -5.71 3.12
C LEU A 12 -2.77 -5.09 2.18
N PRO A 13 -3.93 -5.71 1.93
CA PRO A 13 -4.81 -5.20 0.90
C PRO A 13 -5.54 -3.92 1.32
N ARG A 14 -6.01 -3.81 2.57
CA ARG A 14 -6.77 -2.63 3.00
C ARG A 14 -5.91 -1.39 3.18
N ILE A 15 -4.70 -1.56 3.74
CA ILE A 15 -3.78 -0.43 3.91
C ILE A 15 -3.25 0.04 2.55
N VAL A 16 -2.96 -0.89 1.62
CA VAL A 16 -2.55 -0.53 0.26
C VAL A 16 -3.68 0.17 -0.49
N ALA A 17 -4.93 -0.31 -0.39
CA ALA A 17 -6.08 0.36 -1.00
C ALA A 17 -6.29 1.78 -0.45
N ALA A 18 -6.28 1.95 0.88
CA ALA A 18 -6.38 3.27 1.50
C ALA A 18 -5.22 4.19 1.11
N LEU A 19 -4.00 3.66 1.00
CA LEU A 19 -2.83 4.43 0.58
C LEU A 19 -2.95 4.85 -0.90
N ILE A 20 -3.46 4.00 -1.78
CA ILE A 20 -3.74 4.31 -3.19
C ILE A 20 -4.85 5.38 -3.28
N GLU A 21 -5.95 5.21 -2.55
CA GLU A 21 -7.06 6.18 -2.50
C GLU A 21 -6.60 7.56 -2.01
N ASN A 22 -5.74 7.63 -1.00
CA ASN A 22 -5.20 8.89 -0.48
C ASN A 22 -4.11 9.52 -1.38
N ASN A 23 -3.60 8.82 -2.38
CA ASN A 23 -2.64 9.37 -3.35
C ASN A 23 -3.28 9.61 -4.74
N GLN A 24 -4.61 9.73 -4.79
CA GLN A 24 -5.31 10.23 -5.97
C GLN A 24 -4.95 11.70 -6.23
N THR A 25 -4.67 11.99 -7.50
CA THR A 25 -4.39 13.33 -8.02
C THR A 25 -5.23 13.57 -9.27
N ASP A 26 -5.40 14.81 -9.70
CA ASP A 26 -6.20 15.17 -10.90
C ASP A 26 -5.72 14.50 -12.21
N LYS A 27 -4.53 13.89 -12.20
CA LYS A 27 -3.90 13.21 -13.34
C LYS A 27 -3.80 11.68 -13.17
N GLY A 28 -4.42 11.11 -12.13
CA GLY A 28 -4.36 9.68 -11.80
C GLY A 28 -3.86 9.40 -10.38
N ILE A 29 -3.58 8.13 -10.08
CA ILE A 29 -3.14 7.68 -8.76
C ILE A 29 -1.63 7.57 -8.71
N THR A 30 -0.99 8.36 -7.85
CA THR A 30 0.46 8.28 -7.64
C THR A 30 0.78 7.13 -6.70
N ILE A 31 1.59 6.18 -7.16
CA ILE A 31 1.99 5.05 -6.33
C ILE A 31 3.11 5.46 -5.37
N PRO A 32 3.04 5.07 -4.08
CA PRO A 32 4.13 5.28 -3.13
C PRO A 32 5.44 4.62 -3.57
N LYS A 33 6.57 5.30 -3.34
CA LYS A 33 7.91 4.78 -3.70
C LYS A 33 8.20 3.38 -3.13
N ALA A 34 7.68 3.07 -1.95
CA ALA A 34 7.84 1.76 -1.32
C ALA A 34 7.13 0.62 -2.08
N LEU A 35 6.10 0.93 -2.86
CA LEU A 35 5.33 -0.03 -3.65
C LEU A 35 5.82 -0.15 -5.09
N HIS A 36 6.63 0.79 -5.58
CA HIS A 36 7.20 0.72 -6.94
C HIS A 36 7.95 -0.59 -7.22
N SER A 37 8.66 -1.14 -6.23
CA SER A 37 9.39 -2.40 -6.37
C SER A 37 8.46 -3.62 -6.51
N TYR A 38 7.20 -3.49 -6.09
CA TYR A 38 6.19 -4.55 -6.13
C TYR A 38 5.23 -4.40 -7.31
N THR A 39 4.89 -3.16 -7.69
CA THR A 39 3.94 -2.86 -8.76
C THR A 39 4.63 -2.65 -10.10
N GLY A 40 5.84 -2.10 -10.13
CA GLY A 40 6.57 -1.80 -11.37
C GLY A 40 6.08 -0.55 -12.12
N PHE A 41 5.04 0.12 -11.62
CA PHE A 41 4.48 1.35 -12.19
C PHE A 41 4.39 2.47 -11.15
N LYS A 42 4.61 3.72 -11.60
CA LYS A 42 4.67 4.91 -10.75
C LYS A 42 3.34 5.69 -10.67
N ILE A 43 2.54 5.61 -11.72
CA ILE A 43 1.22 6.24 -11.82
C ILE A 43 0.27 5.20 -12.42
N ILE A 44 -0.92 5.11 -11.85
CA ILE A 44 -2.08 4.45 -12.46
C ILE A 44 -2.94 5.57 -13.07
N ASP A 45 -3.17 5.52 -14.37
CA ASP A 45 -4.12 6.39 -15.09
C ASP A 45 -5.57 5.91 -14.86
#